data_AF-B0CNJ1-F1
#
_entry.id   AF-B0CNJ1-F1
#
_cell.length_a   1.000
_cell.length_b   1.000
_cell.length_c   1.000
_cell.angle_alpha   90.00
_cell.angle_beta   90.00
_cell.angle_gamma   90.00
#
_symmetry.space_group_name_H-M   'P 1'
#
loop_
_entity.id
_entity.type
_entity.pdbx_description
1 polymer ?
#
loop_
_entity_poly.entity_id
_entity_poly.type
_entity_poly.pdbx_seq_one_letter_code
_entity_poly.pdbx_strand_id
1 'polypeptide(L)'
;MPIPLPPQAGAAILPPAPQDPPVLADVVRAKYYLRSVETSVRTHVPNGPTPDDEARADIYKTQVALAHSAGDAAQAPPWFLPALNAALNTAFTQQLTPLKFTLTQTYNMLLHDGENCPFDIVPFPDGSMPNAPPHNLPLLTSAATIAGLNPSQLNSYCNGYVGVGHGLVGAASQTAIAQAIGCKVIP
;
A
#
# COMPACT_ATOMS: atom_id res chain seq x y z
N MET A 1 -10.43 21.51 25.62
CA MET A 1 -9.09 22.00 26.05
C MET A 1 -8.85 23.29 25.31
N PRO A 2 -8.51 24.39 26.00
CA PRO A 2 -8.34 25.69 25.36
C PRO A 2 -7.21 25.66 24.35
N ILE A 3 -7.46 26.13 23.13
CA ILE A 3 -6.43 26.23 22.07
C ILE A 3 -5.58 27.47 22.35
N PRO A 4 -4.25 27.34 22.51
CA PRO A 4 -3.38 28.49 22.70
C PRO A 4 -3.34 29.35 21.44
N LEU A 5 -3.34 30.67 21.61
CA LEU A 5 -3.12 31.60 20.50
C LEU A 5 -1.67 31.45 19.97
N PRO A 6 -1.46 31.60 18.66
CA PRO A 6 -0.11 31.60 18.10
C PRO A 6 0.68 32.81 18.63
N PRO A 7 2.02 32.73 18.71
CA PRO A 7 2.86 33.90 19.00
C PRO A 7 2.56 35.04 18.04
N GLN A 8 2.71 36.28 18.50
CA GLN A 8 2.50 37.45 17.65
C GLN A 8 3.50 37.45 16.48
N ALA A 9 2.97 37.30 15.28
CA ALA A 9 3.73 37.28 14.03
C ALA A 9 3.92 38.72 13.50
N GLY A 10 4.90 39.44 14.05
CA GLY A 10 5.20 40.82 13.64
C GLY A 10 3.98 41.75 13.79
N ALA A 11 3.59 42.41 12.69
CA ALA A 11 2.45 43.33 12.64
C ALA A 11 1.09 42.65 12.35
N ALA A 12 1.04 41.31 12.23
CA ALA A 12 -0.22 40.61 12.01
C ALA A 12 -1.13 40.71 13.24
N ILE A 13 -2.40 41.05 13.02
CA ILE A 13 -3.39 41.14 14.10
C ILE A 13 -3.77 39.72 14.53
N LEU A 14 -3.54 39.40 15.80
CA LEU A 14 -3.94 38.12 16.37
C LEU A 14 -5.47 37.99 16.39
N PRO A 15 -6.01 36.81 16.05
CA PRO A 15 -7.44 36.55 16.20
C PRO A 15 -7.81 36.53 17.69
N PRO A 16 -9.08 36.82 18.04
CA PRO A 16 -9.56 36.60 19.39
C PRO A 16 -9.44 35.12 19.77
N ALA A 17 -9.29 34.85 21.08
CA ALA A 17 -9.25 33.49 21.60
C ALA A 17 -10.51 32.71 21.15
N PRO A 18 -10.36 31.49 20.61
CA PRO A 18 -11.48 30.64 20.24
C PRO A 18 -12.40 30.34 21.43
N GLN A 19 -13.67 30.03 21.15
CA GLN A 19 -14.58 29.51 22.18
C GLN A 19 -14.19 28.06 22.56
N ASP A 20 -14.67 27.57 23.71
CA ASP A 20 -14.53 26.15 24.13
C ASP A 20 -15.94 25.54 24.30
N PRO A 21 -16.43 24.72 23.34
CA PRO A 21 -15.76 24.31 22.10
C PRO A 21 -15.74 25.42 21.04
N PRO A 22 -14.79 25.39 20.08
CA PRO A 22 -14.73 26.37 19.01
C PRO A 22 -15.97 26.31 18.13
N VAL A 23 -16.45 27.47 17.68
CA VAL A 23 -17.57 27.59 16.72
C VAL A 23 -17.05 27.78 15.29
N LEU A 24 -17.91 27.63 14.29
CA LEU A 24 -17.55 27.88 12.88
C LEU A 24 -16.93 29.27 12.67
N ALA A 25 -17.37 30.27 13.43
CA ALA A 25 -16.78 31.61 13.39
C ALA A 25 -15.30 31.62 13.82
N ASP A 26 -14.87 30.75 14.75
CA ASP A 26 -13.47 30.59 15.15
C ASP A 26 -12.63 30.02 14.01
N VAL A 27 -13.15 29.01 13.30
CA VAL A 27 -12.49 28.41 12.12
C VAL A 27 -12.29 29.44 11.02
N VAL A 28 -13.33 30.25 10.74
CA VAL A 28 -13.27 31.32 9.76
C VAL A 28 -12.25 32.40 10.16
N ARG A 29 -12.22 32.79 11.44
CA ARG A 29 -11.22 33.76 11.96
C ARG A 29 -9.80 33.22 11.83
N ALA A 30 -9.56 31.95 12.16
CA ALA A 30 -8.25 31.33 12.00
C ALA A 30 -7.80 31.27 10.53
N LYS A 31 -8.73 31.03 9.60
CA LYS A 31 -8.46 31.10 8.14
C LYS A 31 -8.08 32.51 7.69
N TYR A 32 -8.76 33.55 8.17
CA TYR A 32 -8.40 34.93 7.84
C TYR A 32 -7.05 35.34 8.41
N TYR A 33 -6.73 34.88 9.63
CA TYR A 33 -5.41 35.08 10.23
C TYR A 33 -4.29 34.48 9.37
N LEU A 34 -4.40 33.20 8.98
CA LEU A 34 -3.42 32.56 8.09
C LEU A 34 -3.25 33.34 6.78
N ARG A 35 -4.35 33.71 6.13
CA ARG A 35 -4.29 34.46 4.86
C ARG A 35 -3.62 35.83 5.02
N SER A 36 -3.80 36.49 6.16
CA SER A 36 -3.12 37.74 6.48
C SER A 36 -1.61 37.52 6.61
N VAL A 37 -1.19 36.48 7.33
CA VAL A 37 0.21 36.11 7.52
C VAL A 37 0.86 35.77 6.18
N GLU A 38 0.26 34.87 5.39
CA GLU A 38 0.72 34.51 4.03
C GLU A 38 0.90 35.73 3.13
N THR A 39 -0.06 36.66 3.17
CA THR A 39 0.01 37.88 2.35
C THR A 39 1.17 38.75 2.78
N SER A 40 1.38 38.94 4.09
CA SER A 40 2.48 39.76 4.61
C SER A 40 3.86 39.14 4.39
N VAL A 41 4.00 37.80 4.48
CA VAL A 41 5.21 37.06 4.11
C VAL A 41 5.51 37.30 2.63
N ARG A 42 4.52 37.09 1.75
CA ARG A 42 4.70 37.24 0.29
C ARG A 42 5.07 38.66 -0.12
N THR A 43 4.49 39.68 0.49
CA THR A 43 4.79 41.09 0.16
C THR A 43 6.08 41.61 0.81
N HIS A 44 6.83 40.77 1.54
CA HIS A 44 8.11 41.13 2.18
C HIS A 44 8.03 42.44 2.96
N VAL A 45 6.99 42.59 3.78
CA VAL A 45 6.84 43.79 4.62
C VAL A 45 8.04 43.89 5.55
N PRO A 46 8.72 45.05 5.66
CA PRO A 46 9.78 45.24 6.63
C PRO A 46 9.29 44.94 8.06
N ASN A 47 10.00 44.09 8.80
CA ASN A 47 9.57 43.56 10.11
C ASN A 47 8.24 42.78 10.07
N GLY A 48 7.88 42.23 8.91
CA GLY A 48 6.70 41.40 8.71
C GLY A 48 6.86 39.97 9.25
N PRO A 49 5.78 39.16 9.20
CA PRO A 49 5.82 37.75 9.55
C PRO A 49 6.87 36.98 8.74
N THR A 50 7.43 35.95 9.36
CA THR A 50 8.40 35.03 8.77
C THR A 50 7.70 33.77 8.21
N PRO A 51 8.38 32.96 7.38
CA PRO A 51 7.83 31.66 6.97
C PRO A 51 7.49 30.73 8.15
N ASP A 52 8.22 30.84 9.27
CA ASP A 52 7.90 30.09 10.48
C ASP A 52 6.57 30.56 11.12
N ASP A 53 6.23 31.85 10.99
CA ASP A 53 4.94 32.38 11.43
C ASP A 53 3.78 31.86 10.58
N GLU A 54 4.00 31.68 9.29
CA GLU A 54 3.03 31.07 8.37
C GLU A 54 2.76 29.61 8.76
N ALA A 55 3.82 28.82 8.99
CA ALA A 55 3.68 27.45 9.48
C ALA A 55 2.93 27.39 10.81
N ARG A 56 3.23 28.30 11.76
CA ARG A 56 2.50 28.41 13.03
C ARG A 56 1.03 28.78 12.85
N ALA A 57 0.72 29.67 11.91
CA ALA A 57 -0.65 30.07 11.60
C ALA A 57 -1.47 28.92 10.99
N ASP A 58 -0.86 28.07 10.15
CA ASP A 58 -1.55 26.92 9.57
C ASP A 58 -1.76 25.80 10.60
N ILE A 59 -0.79 25.56 11.50
CA ILE A 59 -0.97 24.67 12.65
C ILE A 59 -2.15 25.16 13.52
N TYR A 60 -2.21 26.46 13.82
CA TYR A 60 -3.30 27.04 14.62
C TYR A 60 -4.66 26.84 13.94
N LYS A 61 -4.78 27.16 12.66
CA LYS A 61 -6.01 26.92 11.88
C LYS A 61 -6.44 25.45 11.92
N THR A 62 -5.49 24.54 11.76
CA THR A 62 -5.74 23.09 11.81
C THR A 62 -6.23 22.66 13.19
N GLN A 63 -5.63 23.17 14.27
CA GLN A 63 -6.06 22.90 15.64
C GLN A 63 -7.49 23.40 15.91
N VAL A 64 -7.83 24.62 15.48
CA VAL A 64 -9.17 25.19 15.64
C VAL A 64 -10.21 24.38 14.86
N ALA A 65 -9.89 23.97 13.62
CA ALA A 65 -10.77 23.13 12.83
C ALA A 65 -10.98 21.75 13.47
N LEU A 66 -9.90 21.10 13.93
CA LEU A 66 -9.98 19.80 14.61
C LEU A 66 -10.77 19.88 15.92
N ALA A 67 -10.59 20.92 16.72
CA ALA A 67 -11.32 21.08 17.97
C ALA A 67 -12.82 21.39 17.76
N HIS A 68 -13.16 22.15 16.72
CA HIS A 68 -14.55 22.32 16.30
C HIS A 68 -15.17 20.96 15.89
N SER A 69 -14.47 20.22 15.02
CA SER A 69 -14.89 18.89 14.55
C SER A 69 -14.85 17.80 15.64
N ALA A 70 -14.14 18.02 16.75
CA ALA A 70 -14.15 17.11 17.89
C ALA A 70 -15.44 17.25 18.73
N GLY A 71 -16.07 18.43 18.73
CA GLY A 71 -17.42 18.63 19.28
C GLY A 71 -18.49 18.01 18.37
N ASP A 72 -18.30 18.14 17.07
CA ASP A 72 -19.08 17.47 16.02
C ASP A 72 -18.43 16.15 15.60
N ALA A 73 -17.88 15.37 16.53
CA ALA A 73 -17.32 14.05 16.24
C ALA A 73 -18.43 13.08 15.82
N ALA A 74 -18.97 13.30 14.62
CA ALA A 74 -19.42 12.28 13.72
C ALA A 74 -18.22 11.34 13.57
N GLN A 75 -18.18 10.34 14.44
CA GLN A 75 -17.46 9.10 14.21
C GLN A 75 -17.58 8.82 12.71
N ALA A 76 -16.44 8.64 12.03
CA ALA A 76 -16.43 8.21 10.65
C ALA A 76 -17.52 7.13 10.50
N PRO A 77 -18.40 7.22 9.49
CA PRO A 77 -19.53 6.31 9.40
C PRO A 77 -19.05 4.87 9.62
N PRO A 78 -19.81 4.00 10.31
CA PRO A 78 -19.34 2.66 10.65
C PRO A 78 -18.83 1.84 9.46
N TRP A 79 -19.27 2.19 8.23
CA TRP A 79 -18.82 1.58 6.97
C TRP A 79 -17.46 2.10 6.45
N PHE A 80 -17.01 3.28 6.85
CA PHE A 80 -15.86 3.97 6.25
C PHE A 80 -14.54 3.24 6.52
N LEU A 81 -14.25 2.90 7.78
CA LEU A 81 -13.03 2.16 8.12
C LEU A 81 -12.99 0.77 7.46
N PRO A 82 -14.06 -0.05 7.52
CA PRO A 82 -14.10 -1.32 6.78
C PRO A 82 -13.90 -1.15 5.28
N ALA A 83 -14.55 -0.16 4.65
CA ALA A 83 -14.43 0.08 3.21
C ALA A 83 -13.02 0.52 2.81
N LEU A 84 -12.40 1.41 3.59
CA LEU A 84 -11.04 1.87 3.37
C LEU A 84 -10.04 0.72 3.50
N ASN A 85 -10.16 -0.10 4.55
CA ASN A 85 -9.31 -1.26 4.74
C ASN A 85 -9.48 -2.27 3.59
N ALA A 86 -10.71 -2.54 3.16
CA ALA A 86 -10.97 -3.42 2.03
C ALA A 86 -10.34 -2.90 0.72
N ALA A 87 -10.49 -1.60 0.45
CA ALA A 87 -9.91 -0.97 -0.74
C ALA A 87 -8.38 -1.01 -0.73
N LEU A 88 -7.76 -0.66 0.40
CA LEU A 88 -6.31 -0.69 0.56
C LEU A 88 -5.77 -2.12 0.43
N ASN A 89 -6.36 -3.09 1.13
CA ASN A 89 -5.95 -4.49 1.04
C ASN A 89 -6.07 -5.03 -0.39
N THR A 90 -7.13 -4.66 -1.11
CA THR A 90 -7.31 -5.05 -2.51
C THR A 90 -6.20 -4.46 -3.39
N ALA A 91 -5.93 -3.16 -3.26
CA ALA A 91 -4.90 -2.49 -4.04
C ALA A 91 -3.50 -3.07 -3.77
N PHE A 92 -3.14 -3.29 -2.50
CA PHE A 92 -1.87 -3.91 -2.14
C PHE A 92 -1.76 -5.34 -2.69
N THR A 93 -2.81 -6.15 -2.56
CA THR A 93 -2.80 -7.54 -3.05
C THR A 93 -2.68 -7.59 -4.57
N GLN A 94 -3.38 -6.72 -5.30
CA GLN A 94 -3.33 -6.66 -6.76
C GLN A 94 -1.95 -6.26 -7.29
N GLN A 95 -1.23 -5.37 -6.59
CA GLN A 95 0.08 -4.87 -7.03
C GLN A 95 1.24 -5.77 -6.58
N LEU A 96 1.17 -6.35 -5.38
CA LEU A 96 2.28 -7.13 -4.82
C LEU A 96 2.32 -8.57 -5.35
N THR A 97 1.19 -9.15 -5.73
CA THR A 97 1.14 -10.55 -6.23
C THR A 97 1.95 -10.72 -7.51
N PRO A 98 1.77 -9.89 -8.57
CA PRO A 98 2.58 -10.00 -9.78
C PRO A 98 4.06 -9.75 -9.51
N LEU A 99 4.39 -8.79 -8.64
CA LEU A 99 5.77 -8.48 -8.29
C LEU A 99 6.45 -9.67 -7.60
N LYS A 100 5.77 -10.30 -6.63
CA LYS A 100 6.27 -11.49 -5.95
C LYS A 100 6.48 -12.64 -6.93
N PHE A 101 5.53 -12.85 -7.85
CA PHE A 101 5.64 -13.86 -8.90
C PHE A 101 6.90 -13.62 -9.76
N THR A 102 7.08 -12.42 -10.31
CA THR A 102 8.23 -12.08 -11.15
C THR A 102 9.56 -12.19 -10.42
N LEU A 103 9.65 -11.73 -9.17
CA LEU A 103 10.88 -11.85 -8.38
C LEU A 103 11.25 -13.31 -8.11
N THR A 104 10.26 -14.13 -7.74
CA THR A 104 10.50 -15.56 -7.45
C THR A 104 10.92 -16.30 -8.71
N GLN A 105 10.24 -16.05 -9.84
CA GLN A 105 10.61 -16.63 -11.13
C GLN A 105 12.03 -16.21 -11.55
N THR A 106 12.37 -14.93 -11.39
CA THR A 106 13.71 -14.41 -11.72
C THR A 106 14.78 -15.02 -10.81
N TYR A 107 14.50 -15.18 -9.52
CA TYR A 107 15.38 -15.85 -8.58
C TYR A 107 15.66 -17.29 -9.03
N ASN A 108 14.60 -18.07 -9.29
CA ASN A 108 14.74 -19.45 -9.76
C ASN A 108 15.51 -19.56 -11.08
N MET A 109 15.35 -18.59 -12.00
CA MET A 109 16.10 -18.53 -13.26
C MET A 109 17.61 -18.37 -13.09
N LEU A 110 18.07 -17.91 -11.92
CA LEU A 110 19.48 -17.79 -11.57
C LEU A 110 20.04 -19.08 -10.95
N LEU A 111 19.18 -20.01 -10.52
CA LEU A 111 19.55 -21.23 -9.80
C LEU A 111 19.76 -22.46 -10.71
N HIS A 112 19.73 -22.28 -12.04
CA HIS A 112 19.90 -23.36 -13.03
C HIS A 112 18.92 -24.53 -12.86
N ASP A 113 19.37 -25.65 -12.29
CA ASP A 113 18.61 -26.88 -12.06
C ASP A 113 18.05 -27.01 -10.65
N GLY A 114 18.45 -26.14 -9.73
CA GLY A 114 17.98 -26.14 -8.34
C GLY A 114 18.61 -27.23 -7.46
N GLU A 115 19.65 -27.93 -7.91
CA GLU A 115 20.28 -29.01 -7.13
C GLU A 115 21.18 -28.46 -6.00
N ASN A 116 21.91 -27.37 -6.25
CA ASN A 116 22.79 -26.75 -5.25
C ASN A 116 22.06 -25.76 -4.33
N CYS A 117 21.05 -25.08 -4.88
CA CYS A 117 20.20 -24.12 -4.17
C CYS A 117 18.76 -24.39 -4.61
N PRO A 118 17.85 -24.78 -3.70
CA PRO A 118 16.49 -25.13 -4.08
C PRO A 118 15.73 -23.92 -4.61
N PHE A 119 14.83 -24.15 -5.56
CA PHE A 119 13.90 -23.15 -6.04
C PHE A 119 12.95 -22.68 -4.94
N ASP A 120 12.61 -21.40 -4.98
CA ASP A 120 11.52 -20.83 -4.20
C ASP A 120 10.17 -21.15 -4.85
N ILE A 121 9.12 -21.21 -4.01
CA ILE A 121 7.76 -21.52 -4.43
C ILE A 121 7.17 -20.33 -5.18
N VAL A 122 6.91 -20.54 -6.46
CA VAL A 122 6.15 -19.59 -7.28
C VAL A 122 4.65 -19.80 -7.04
N PRO A 123 3.88 -18.77 -6.61
CA PRO A 123 2.44 -18.88 -6.48
C PRO A 123 1.77 -19.03 -7.85
N PHE A 124 0.54 -19.56 -7.89
CA PHE A 124 -0.26 -19.55 -9.12
C PHE A 124 -0.64 -18.12 -9.54
N PRO A 125 -1.06 -17.89 -10.80
CA PRO A 125 -1.48 -16.57 -11.28
C PRO A 125 -2.64 -15.95 -10.49
N ASP A 126 -3.45 -16.77 -9.82
CA ASP A 126 -4.53 -16.33 -8.92
C ASP A 126 -4.02 -15.94 -7.50
N GLY A 127 -2.72 -16.05 -7.26
CA GLY A 127 -2.05 -15.78 -5.98
C GLY A 127 -2.10 -16.94 -4.98
N SER A 128 -2.82 -18.03 -5.26
CA SER A 128 -2.88 -19.19 -4.38
C SER A 128 -1.56 -19.97 -4.38
N MET A 129 -1.24 -20.58 -3.23
CA MET A 129 0.02 -21.31 -3.06
C MET A 129 -0.18 -22.78 -3.46
N PRO A 130 0.67 -23.35 -4.34
CA PRO A 130 0.53 -24.74 -4.78
C PRO A 130 0.58 -25.77 -3.65
N ASN A 131 1.38 -25.51 -2.61
CA ASN A 131 1.58 -26.40 -1.48
C ASN A 131 0.60 -26.18 -0.32
N ALA A 132 -0.28 -25.18 -0.42
CA ALA A 132 -1.30 -24.90 0.59
C ALA A 132 -2.66 -25.44 0.15
N PRO A 133 -3.63 -25.56 1.08
CA PRO A 133 -5.02 -25.78 0.70
C PRO A 133 -5.50 -24.70 -0.29
N PRO A 134 -6.30 -25.07 -1.30
CA PRO A 134 -6.92 -26.39 -1.53
C PRO A 134 -6.04 -27.40 -2.29
N HIS A 135 -4.88 -26.98 -2.82
CA HIS A 135 -4.12 -27.73 -3.82
C HIS A 135 -3.24 -28.84 -3.22
N ASN A 136 -2.54 -28.54 -2.11
CA ASN A 136 -1.68 -29.49 -1.37
C ASN A 136 -0.65 -30.24 -2.25
N LEU A 137 -0.05 -29.55 -3.21
CA LEU A 137 0.90 -30.13 -4.16
C LEU A 137 2.33 -30.19 -3.59
N PRO A 138 3.16 -31.15 -4.06
CA PRO A 138 4.55 -31.29 -3.59
C PRO A 138 5.42 -30.13 -4.08
N LEU A 139 6.34 -29.67 -3.24
CA LEU A 139 7.25 -28.56 -3.57
C LEU A 139 8.13 -28.88 -4.79
N LEU A 140 8.23 -27.93 -5.72
CA LEU A 140 9.10 -28.00 -6.89
C LEU A 140 10.44 -27.34 -6.59
N THR A 141 11.31 -28.03 -5.84
CA THR A 141 12.59 -27.45 -5.37
C THR A 141 13.74 -27.61 -6.36
N SER A 142 13.63 -28.50 -7.35
CA SER A 142 14.65 -28.70 -8.39
C SER A 142 14.04 -29.25 -9.69
N ALA A 143 14.79 -29.23 -10.80
CA ALA A 143 14.37 -29.82 -12.07
C ALA A 143 14.04 -31.32 -11.93
N ALA A 144 14.78 -32.05 -11.08
CA ALA A 144 14.51 -33.44 -10.78
C ALA A 144 13.14 -33.65 -10.10
N THR A 145 12.73 -32.74 -9.22
CA THR A 145 11.40 -32.81 -8.59
C THR A 145 10.26 -32.61 -9.58
N ILE A 146 10.46 -31.79 -10.63
CA ILE A 146 9.50 -31.60 -11.73
C ILE A 146 9.41 -32.88 -12.59
N ALA A 147 10.56 -33.48 -12.91
CA ALA A 147 10.62 -34.73 -13.67
C ALA A 147 9.97 -35.90 -12.92
N GLY A 148 10.06 -35.91 -11.58
CA GLY A 148 9.51 -36.92 -10.69
C GLY A 148 8.01 -36.77 -10.36
N LEU A 149 7.32 -35.75 -10.89
CA LEU A 149 5.88 -35.58 -10.65
C LEU A 149 5.07 -36.73 -11.24
N ASN A 150 4.13 -37.26 -10.46
CA ASN A 150 3.18 -38.23 -10.99
C ASN A 150 2.14 -37.54 -11.92
N PRO A 151 1.41 -38.29 -12.76
CA PRO A 151 0.48 -37.71 -13.73
C PRO A 151 -0.61 -36.82 -13.11
N SER A 152 -1.09 -37.14 -11.91
CA SER A 152 -2.09 -36.34 -11.22
C SER A 152 -1.52 -34.99 -10.78
N GLN A 153 -0.33 -34.99 -10.18
CA GLN A 153 0.36 -33.77 -9.74
C GLN A 153 0.75 -32.89 -10.93
N LEU A 154 1.24 -33.51 -12.00
CA LEU A 154 1.59 -32.82 -13.25
C LEU A 154 0.37 -32.08 -13.82
N ASN A 155 -0.78 -32.73 -13.87
CA ASN A 155 -2.02 -32.13 -14.36
C ASN A 155 -2.47 -30.99 -13.44
N SER A 156 -2.43 -31.17 -12.12
CA SER A 156 -2.77 -30.11 -11.16
C SER A 156 -1.86 -28.88 -11.29
N TYR A 157 -0.54 -29.08 -11.41
CA TYR A 157 0.41 -27.99 -11.63
C TYR A 157 0.19 -27.30 -12.97
N CYS A 158 -0.02 -28.07 -14.03
CA CYS A 158 -0.26 -27.52 -15.36
C CYS A 158 -1.55 -26.70 -15.39
N ASN A 159 -2.62 -27.17 -14.76
CA ASN A 159 -3.88 -26.42 -14.66
C ASN A 159 -3.73 -25.14 -13.84
N GLY A 160 -2.92 -25.17 -12.78
CA GLY A 160 -2.68 -23.99 -11.94
C GLY A 160 -1.85 -22.92 -12.65
N TYR A 161 -0.78 -23.29 -13.37
CA TYR A 161 0.11 -22.32 -14.02
C TYR A 161 -0.32 -21.91 -15.43
N VAL A 162 -0.83 -22.85 -16.23
CA VAL A 162 -1.14 -22.63 -17.65
C VAL A 162 -2.64 -22.40 -17.86
N GLY A 163 -3.48 -22.86 -16.91
CA GLY A 163 -4.93 -22.83 -17.03
C GLY A 163 -5.52 -24.16 -17.50
N VAL A 164 -6.82 -24.34 -17.23
CA VAL A 164 -7.55 -25.56 -17.58
C VAL A 164 -7.79 -25.65 -19.09
N GLY A 165 -7.59 -26.82 -19.69
CA GLY A 165 -8.00 -27.11 -21.07
C GLY A 165 -6.91 -27.00 -22.13
N HIS A 166 -5.65 -26.77 -21.74
CA HIS A 166 -4.53 -26.72 -22.69
C HIS A 166 -4.13 -28.08 -23.27
N GLY A 167 -4.65 -29.20 -22.73
CA GLY A 167 -4.42 -30.55 -23.29
C GLY A 167 -2.96 -31.00 -23.27
N LEU A 168 -2.09 -30.33 -22.50
CA LEU A 168 -0.68 -30.67 -22.41
C LEU A 168 -0.51 -31.99 -21.64
N VAL A 169 0.32 -32.87 -22.17
CA VAL A 169 0.62 -34.18 -21.57
C VAL A 169 2.13 -34.43 -21.53
N GLY A 170 2.57 -35.14 -20.49
CA GLY A 170 3.96 -35.61 -20.35
C GLY A 170 4.99 -34.48 -20.37
N ALA A 171 6.00 -34.63 -21.23
CA ALA A 171 7.13 -33.70 -21.35
C ALA A 171 6.70 -32.25 -21.66
N ALA A 172 5.61 -32.08 -22.41
CA ALA A 172 5.07 -30.75 -22.72
C ALA A 172 4.55 -30.04 -21.46
N SER A 173 3.86 -30.75 -20.56
CA SER A 173 3.41 -30.20 -19.27
C SER A 173 4.59 -29.91 -18.36
N GLN A 174 5.60 -30.79 -18.33
CA GLN A 174 6.83 -30.57 -17.54
C GLN A 174 7.56 -29.31 -18.00
N THR A 175 7.66 -29.11 -19.32
CA THR A 175 8.28 -27.91 -19.92
C THR A 175 7.49 -26.66 -19.55
N ALA A 176 6.16 -26.70 -19.64
CA ALA A 176 5.31 -25.57 -19.29
C ALA A 176 5.41 -25.21 -17.79
N ILE A 177 5.45 -26.21 -16.91
CA ILE A 177 5.65 -26.01 -15.47
C ILE A 177 7.04 -25.43 -15.19
N ALA A 178 8.09 -25.99 -15.81
CA ALA A 178 9.47 -25.50 -15.66
C ALA A 178 9.57 -24.02 -16.07
N GLN A 179 8.99 -23.64 -17.21
CA GLN A 179 8.94 -22.25 -17.65
C GLN A 179 8.18 -21.35 -16.67
N ALA A 180 7.02 -21.80 -16.18
CA ALA A 180 6.20 -21.04 -15.25
C ALA A 180 6.92 -20.75 -13.93
N ILE A 181 7.73 -21.68 -13.42
CA ILE A 181 8.48 -21.49 -12.17
C ILE A 181 9.86 -20.85 -12.37
N GLY A 182 10.27 -20.60 -13.61
CA GLY A 182 11.58 -20.01 -13.93
C GLY A 182 12.74 -21.00 -14.02
N CYS A 183 12.49 -22.30 -14.13
CA CYS A 183 13.54 -23.28 -14.37
C CYS A 183 14.03 -23.20 -15.83
N LYS A 184 15.34 -23.09 -16.04
CA LYS A 184 15.94 -23.05 -17.39
C LYS A 184 16.30 -24.44 -17.95
N VAL A 185 16.42 -25.43 -17.07
CA VAL A 185 16.74 -26.80 -17.47
C VAL A 185 15.43 -27.49 -17.80
N ILE A 186 15.25 -27.82 -19.06
CA ILE A 186 14.12 -28.63 -19.52
C ILE A 186 14.51 -30.09 -19.24
N PRO A 187 13.76 -30.82 -18.39
CA PRO A 187 14.01 -32.24 -18.16
C PRO A 187 13.76 -33.10 -19.41
#